data_AF-A0A6G3U6F8-F1
#
_entry.id   AF-A0A6G3U6F8-F1
#
_cell.length_a   1.000
_cell.length_b   1.000
_cell.length_c   1.000
_cell.angle_alpha   90.00
_cell.angle_beta   90.00
_cell.angle_gamma   90.00
#
_symmetry.space_group_name_H-M   'P 1'
#
loop_
_entity.id
_entity.type
_entity.pdbx_description
1 polymer ?
#
loop_
_entity_poly.entity_id
_entity_poly.type
_entity_poly.pdbx_seq_one_letter_code
_entity_poly.pdbx_strand_id
1 'polypeptide(L)'
;PGGDGAAAAGEQVCNGSTVTLSGEAGAPAASSNQFPAGTKLKVTNLDNNKSTTVEVTSVSGSCVLLNDAAFEQVREPGKFLIRRAVIEKVG
;
A
#
# COMPACT_ATOMS: atom_id res chain seq x y z
N PRO A 1 0.64 -15.07 -32.57
CA PRO A 1 1.12 -13.70 -32.24
C PRO A 1 -0.06 -12.77 -31.98
N GLY A 2 -0.29 -12.42 -30.72
CA GLY A 2 -1.28 -11.42 -30.30
C GLY A 2 -0.70 -10.72 -29.08
N GLY A 3 -0.19 -9.51 -29.29
CA GLY A 3 0.33 -8.67 -28.25
C GLY A 3 -0.81 -7.89 -27.62
N ASP A 4 -0.98 -8.06 -26.32
CA ASP A 4 -1.74 -7.14 -25.48
C ASP A 4 -0.76 -6.61 -24.44
N GLY A 5 -0.23 -5.43 -24.73
CA GLY A 5 0.36 -4.57 -23.71
C GLY A 5 -0.73 -4.14 -22.74
N ALA A 6 -1.06 -5.01 -21.79
CA ALA A 6 -1.73 -4.60 -20.58
C ALA A 6 -0.69 -3.84 -19.76
N ALA A 7 -0.80 -2.51 -19.82
CA ALA A 7 -0.13 -1.59 -18.92
C ALA A 7 -0.07 -2.18 -17.50
N ALA A 8 0.99 -1.87 -16.76
CA ALA A 8 1.07 -2.06 -15.33
C ALA A 8 -0.05 -1.25 -14.63
N ALA A 9 -1.30 -1.68 -14.78
CA ALA A 9 -2.42 -1.32 -13.95
C ALA A 9 -2.15 -2.06 -12.66
N GLY A 10 -1.68 -1.33 -11.65
CA GLY A 10 -1.12 -1.94 -10.47
C GLY A 10 -2.03 -3.00 -9.89
N GLU A 11 -1.51 -4.22 -9.91
CA GLU A 11 -2.21 -5.41 -9.47
C GLU A 11 -2.72 -5.14 -8.07
N GLN A 12 -4.04 -5.12 -7.86
CA GLN A 12 -4.60 -5.03 -6.51
C GLN A 12 -4.27 -6.33 -5.77
N VAL A 13 -3.05 -6.42 -5.26
CA VAL A 13 -2.49 -7.67 -4.72
C VAL A 13 -3.22 -8.10 -3.45
N CYS A 14 -3.73 -7.11 -2.72
CA CYS A 14 -4.45 -7.31 -1.47
C CYS A 14 -5.96 -7.09 -1.69
N ASN A 15 -6.61 -7.96 -2.48
CA ASN A 15 -8.02 -7.83 -2.79
C ASN A 15 -8.88 -7.93 -1.50
N GLY A 16 -9.69 -6.89 -1.23
CA GLY A 16 -10.48 -6.78 0.01
C GLY A 16 -9.69 -6.50 1.29
N SER A 17 -8.37 -6.30 1.22
CA SER A 17 -7.56 -6.02 2.41
C SER A 17 -7.73 -4.57 2.84
N THR A 18 -8.13 -4.38 4.09
CA THR A 18 -8.13 -3.06 4.71
C THR A 18 -6.68 -2.65 4.93
N VAL A 19 -6.26 -1.51 4.41
CA VAL A 19 -4.96 -0.95 4.79
C VAL A 19 -5.15 -0.36 6.18
N THR A 20 -4.48 -0.97 7.15
CA THR A 20 -4.50 -0.55 8.55
C THR A 20 -3.16 0.02 8.96
N LEU A 21 -3.23 0.94 9.91
CA LEU A 21 -2.08 1.55 10.55
C LEU A 21 -1.27 0.49 11.32
N SER A 22 0.04 0.39 11.07
CA SER A 22 0.94 -0.45 11.86
C SER A 22 1.16 0.10 13.28
N GLY A 23 1.08 1.43 13.45
CA GLY A 23 1.44 2.13 14.70
C GLY A 23 2.94 2.34 14.87
N GLU A 24 3.73 2.08 13.82
CA GLU A 24 5.18 2.28 13.84
C GLU A 24 5.53 3.74 13.47
N ALA A 25 6.34 4.37 14.31
CA ALA A 25 6.89 5.69 14.05
C ALA A 25 8.11 5.61 13.11
N GLY A 26 8.38 6.68 12.36
CA GLY A 26 9.56 6.78 11.49
C GLY A 26 9.24 7.32 10.10
N ALA A 27 10.18 7.14 9.17
CA ALA A 27 10.00 7.52 7.77
C ALA A 27 8.93 6.64 7.10
N PRO A 28 8.22 7.11 6.05
CA PRO A 28 7.16 6.36 5.38
C PRO A 28 7.62 4.96 4.93
N ALA A 29 6.95 3.93 5.46
CA ALA A 29 7.29 2.54 5.21
C ALA A 29 6.04 1.64 5.22
N ALA A 30 6.19 0.46 4.63
CA ALA A 30 5.19 -0.60 4.65
C ALA A 30 5.74 -1.90 5.24
N SER A 31 4.84 -2.72 5.77
CA SER A 31 5.16 -4.07 6.22
C SER A 31 4.18 -5.07 5.59
N SER A 32 4.70 -6.16 4.99
CA SER A 32 3.89 -7.09 4.18
C SER A 32 4.33 -8.55 4.32
N ASN A 33 3.39 -9.50 4.27
CA ASN A 33 3.73 -10.93 4.05
C ASN A 33 3.70 -11.37 2.58
N GLN A 34 3.20 -10.54 1.67
CA GLN A 34 3.13 -10.86 0.23
C GLN A 34 4.35 -10.34 -0.53
N PHE A 35 4.96 -9.26 -0.03
CA PHE A 35 6.08 -8.61 -0.69
C PHE A 35 7.34 -8.72 0.18
N PRO A 36 8.50 -9.05 -0.42
CA PRO A 36 9.76 -9.05 0.31
C PRO A 36 10.20 -7.61 0.65
N ALA A 37 11.01 -7.48 1.69
CA ALA A 37 11.64 -6.21 2.03
C ALA A 37 12.48 -5.67 0.84
N GLY A 38 12.48 -4.35 0.65
CA GLY A 38 13.04 -3.67 -0.52
C GLY A 38 12.03 -3.47 -1.67
N THR A 39 10.84 -4.07 -1.59
CA THR A 39 9.80 -3.85 -2.61
C THR A 39 9.20 -2.46 -2.46
N LYS A 40 9.12 -1.70 -3.54
CA LYS A 40 8.42 -0.41 -3.56
C LYS A 40 6.96 -0.61 -3.96
N LEU A 41 6.07 -0.09 -3.12
CA LEU A 41 4.62 -0.16 -3.28
C LEU A 41 4.06 1.25 -3.32
N LYS A 42 3.19 1.50 -4.30
CA LYS A 42 2.34 2.68 -4.33
C LYS A 42 0.98 2.31 -3.77
N VAL A 43 0.59 2.93 -2.67
CA VAL A 43 -0.71 2.73 -2.06
C VAL A 43 -1.59 3.93 -2.38
N THR A 44 -2.71 3.66 -3.03
CA THR A 44 -3.72 4.66 -3.41
C THR A 44 -4.98 4.43 -2.62
N ASN A 45 -5.42 5.44 -1.87
CA ASN A 45 -6.71 5.46 -1.20
C ASN A 45 -7.78 5.91 -2.19
N LEU A 46 -8.69 5.01 -2.55
CA LEU A 46 -9.79 5.30 -3.48
C LEU A 46 -10.93 6.13 -2.84
N ASP A 47 -10.94 6.27 -1.51
CA ASP A 47 -11.91 7.11 -0.81
C ASP A 47 -11.62 8.61 -1.01
N ASN A 48 -10.35 9.00 -1.17
CA ASN A 48 -9.94 10.40 -1.36
C ASN A 48 -8.98 10.63 -2.54
N ASN A 49 -8.69 9.59 -3.33
CA ASN A 49 -7.77 9.58 -4.48
C ASN A 49 -6.32 10.01 -4.15
N LYS A 50 -5.90 9.97 -2.87
CA LYS A 50 -4.52 10.23 -2.49
C LYS A 50 -3.68 8.97 -2.65
N SER A 51 -2.41 9.13 -3.04
CA SER A 51 -1.45 8.04 -3.12
C SER A 51 -0.14 8.36 -2.43
N THR A 52 0.50 7.35 -1.87
CA THR A 52 1.87 7.43 -1.32
C THR A 52 2.70 6.27 -1.87
N THR A 53 4.01 6.48 -2.01
CA THR A 53 4.95 5.42 -2.38
C THR A 53 5.83 5.12 -1.20
N VAL A 54 5.88 3.85 -0.83
CA VAL A 54 6.58 3.34 0.35
C VAL A 54 7.39 2.11 0.00
N GLU A 55 8.42 1.87 0.78
CA GLU A 55 9.21 0.64 0.69
C GLU A 55 8.77 -0.34 1.76
N VAL A 56 8.72 -1.62 1.39
CA VAL A 56 8.51 -2.69 2.35
C VAL A 56 9.80 -2.86 3.15
N THR A 57 9.76 -2.60 4.45
CA THR A 57 10.95 -2.68 5.31
C THR A 57 10.92 -3.91 6.22
N SER A 58 9.73 -4.45 6.48
CA SER A 58 9.55 -5.59 7.37
C SER A 58 8.41 -6.49 6.92
N VAL A 59 8.35 -7.70 7.49
CA VAL A 59 7.24 -8.62 7.31
C VAL A 59 6.12 -8.30 8.29
N SER A 60 4.87 -8.49 7.89
CA SER A 60 3.71 -8.35 8.78
C SER A 60 2.80 -9.57 8.69
N GLY A 61 1.86 -9.73 9.63
CA GLY A 61 0.83 -10.78 9.55
C GLY A 61 -0.26 -10.51 8.50
N SER A 62 -0.25 -9.33 7.89
CA SER A 62 -1.27 -8.84 6.95
C SER A 62 -0.67 -8.61 5.55
N CYS A 63 -1.53 -8.42 4.56
CA CYS A 63 -1.08 -8.23 3.18
C CYS A 63 -0.22 -6.96 3.02
N VAL A 64 -0.69 -5.80 3.48
CA VAL A 64 0.11 -4.57 3.59
C VAL A 64 -0.37 -3.78 4.80
N LEU A 65 0.56 -3.36 5.65
CA LEU A 65 0.35 -2.39 6.72
C LEU A 65 1.20 -1.16 6.42
N LEU A 66 0.62 0.03 6.59
CA LEU A 66 1.36 1.29 6.47
C LEU A 66 1.71 1.80 7.85
N ASN A 67 2.94 2.27 8.01
CA ASN A 67 3.33 2.97 9.22
C ASN A 67 2.65 4.36 9.32
N ASP A 68 2.83 5.05 10.43
CA ASP A 68 2.10 6.29 10.71
C ASP A 68 2.36 7.34 9.63
N ALA A 69 3.63 7.62 9.33
CA ALA A 69 4.01 8.64 8.35
C ALA A 69 3.47 8.36 6.93
N ALA A 70 3.40 7.09 6.51
CA ALA A 70 2.81 6.73 5.22
C ALA A 70 1.29 6.83 5.24
N PHE A 71 0.66 6.32 6.31
CA PHE A 71 -0.78 6.29 6.45
C PHE A 71 -1.35 7.71 6.54
N GLU A 72 -0.68 8.64 7.24
CA GLU A 72 -1.10 10.04 7.34
C GLU A 72 -1.18 10.77 6.00
N GLN A 73 -0.36 10.40 5.03
CA GLN A 73 -0.36 11.04 3.71
C GLN A 73 -1.62 10.70 2.90
N VAL A 74 -2.15 9.49 3.07
CA VAL A 74 -3.25 8.97 2.25
C VAL A 74 -4.57 8.80 3.00
N ARG A 75 -4.56 8.77 4.34
CA ARG A 75 -5.78 8.64 5.14
C ARG A 75 -6.67 9.86 5.02
N GLU A 76 -7.94 9.67 5.35
CA GLU A 76 -8.83 10.76 5.71
C GLU A 76 -8.62 11.13 7.19
N PRO A 77 -8.59 12.43 7.54
CA PRO A 77 -8.50 12.87 8.93
C PRO A 77 -9.60 12.21 9.79
N GLY A 78 -9.21 11.70 10.97
CA GLY A 78 -10.12 11.00 11.88
C GLY A 78 -10.41 9.53 11.52
N LYS A 79 -9.90 9.00 10.40
CA LYS A 79 -9.97 7.57 10.07
C LYS A 79 -8.62 6.89 10.29
N PHE A 80 -8.69 5.66 10.81
CA PHE A 80 -7.53 4.79 11.10
C PHE A 80 -7.51 3.52 10.23
N LEU A 81 -8.40 3.46 9.24
CA LEU A 81 -8.53 2.34 8.31
C LEU A 81 -8.91 2.86 6.91
N ILE A 82 -8.33 2.27 5.87
CA ILE A 82 -8.69 2.54 4.48
C ILE A 82 -9.35 1.28 3.93
N ARG A 83 -10.65 1.36 3.62
CA ARG A 83 -11.44 0.20 3.15
C ARG A 83 -11.21 -0.08 1.68
N ARG A 84 -10.98 0.97 0.89
CA ARG A 84 -10.78 0.89 -0.56
C ARG A 84 -9.40 1.41 -0.88
N ALA A 85 -8.42 0.52 -0.87
CA ALA A 85 -7.06 0.84 -1.29
C ALA A 85 -6.67 -0.02 -2.51
N VAL A 86 -5.91 0.59 -3.41
CA VAL A 86 -5.17 -0.11 -4.46
C VAL A 86 -3.71 -0.07 -4.07
N ILE A 87 -3.06 -1.23 -4.08
CA ILE A 87 -1.63 -1.37 -3.79
C ILE A 87 -0.99 -1.81 -5.08
N GLU A 88 -0.10 -1.00 -5.62
CA GLU A 88 0.57 -1.24 -6.89
C GLU A 88 2.05 -1.47 -6.61
N LYS A 89 2.65 -2.53 -7.14
CA LYS A 89 4.12 -2.64 -7.12
C LYS A 89 4.70 -1.67 -8.14
N VAL A 90 5.63 -0.82 -7.70
CA VAL A 90 6.28 0.20 -8.54
C VAL A 90 7.79 -0.01 -8.53
N GLY A 91 8.30 -0.74 -9.52
CA GLY A 91 9.73 -1.08 -9.64
C GLY A 91 9.97 -2.36 -10.42
#